data_AF-A0A1E5R0B2-F1
#
_entry.id   AF-A0A1E5R0B2-F1
#
_cell.length_a   1.000
_cell.length_b   1.000
_cell.length_c   1.000
_cell.angle_alpha   90.00
_cell.angle_beta   90.00
_cell.angle_gamma   90.00
#
_symmetry.space_group_name_H-M   'P 1'
#
loop_
_entity.id
_entity.type
_entity.pdbx_description
1 polymer ?
#
loop_
_entity_poly.entity_id
_entity_poly.type
_entity_poly.pdbx_seq_one_letter_code
_entity_poly.pdbx_strand_id
1 'polypeptide(L)'
;MQNINKIETLIDLYPNQLWLEFSEEEKQKYWQRTAEHSYDLARFRSYLNDLSAHTMLRWLEEEELEQKPIIHPSTLFKLNSIWEFVNGTTIMIGTTKIVLIPTDDYNSDDFIVPAEWVDIVGWDADYYLSVEVNLRDNWLRVRGYTTHEQIRNIGKMDIWHRNYILSQDDLIEDLNIMWVARELSISEKLPVFKVSSCLTERLSLTLINQLATKYSYFLRFITLFADWAVFIAHDDSRQLLYQSLVTSAQDSVPHKPETRC
;
A
#
# COMPACT_ATOMS: atom_id res chain seq x y z
N MET A 1 -6.03 -38.95 -12.04
CA MET A 1 -5.18 -38.21 -11.10
C MET A 1 -5.99 -37.01 -10.64
N GLN A 2 -6.39 -36.99 -9.37
CA GLN A 2 -7.14 -35.87 -8.79
C GLN A 2 -6.29 -34.61 -8.91
N ASN A 3 -6.84 -33.58 -9.57
CA ASN A 3 -6.38 -32.20 -9.40
C ASN A 3 -6.72 -31.86 -7.95
N ILE A 4 -5.79 -32.13 -7.03
CA ILE A 4 -5.85 -31.55 -5.70
C ILE A 4 -5.81 -30.05 -5.93
N ASN A 5 -6.86 -29.36 -5.49
CA ASN A 5 -6.97 -27.92 -5.65
C ASN A 5 -5.79 -27.31 -4.89
N LYS A 6 -4.82 -26.71 -5.59
CA LYS A 6 -3.52 -26.33 -5.00
C LYS A 6 -3.69 -25.41 -3.79
N ILE A 7 -4.76 -24.63 -3.75
CA ILE A 7 -5.09 -23.74 -2.64
C ILE A 7 -5.53 -24.49 -1.38
N GLU A 8 -6.30 -25.59 -1.51
CA GLU A 8 -6.77 -26.39 -0.37
C GLU A 8 -5.58 -26.98 0.42
N THR A 9 -4.56 -27.48 -0.29
CA THR A 9 -3.33 -27.96 0.35
C THR A 9 -2.57 -26.85 1.08
N LEU A 10 -2.60 -25.62 0.56
CA LEU A 10 -1.94 -24.50 1.20
C LEU A 10 -2.72 -24.01 2.44
N ILE A 11 -4.05 -24.03 2.39
CA ILE A 11 -4.92 -23.74 3.53
C ILE A 11 -4.63 -24.73 4.66
N ASP A 12 -4.49 -26.02 4.36
CA ASP A 12 -4.15 -27.05 5.37
C ASP A 12 -2.77 -26.82 6.01
N LEU A 13 -1.82 -26.26 5.26
CA LEU A 13 -0.46 -25.97 5.76
C LEU A 13 -0.41 -24.69 6.60
N TYR A 14 -1.29 -23.72 6.34
CA TYR A 14 -1.33 -22.43 7.01
C TYR A 14 -2.75 -22.10 7.49
N PRO A 15 -3.31 -22.87 8.44
CA PRO A 15 -4.72 -22.79 8.81
C PRO A 15 -5.10 -21.51 9.55
N ASN A 16 -4.12 -20.80 10.12
CA ASN A 16 -4.34 -19.54 10.83
C ASN A 16 -4.24 -18.31 9.90
N GLN A 17 -3.80 -18.50 8.65
CA GLN A 17 -3.67 -17.43 7.67
C GLN A 17 -4.98 -17.31 6.87
N LEU A 18 -5.32 -16.09 6.47
CA LEU A 18 -6.53 -15.83 5.68
C LEU A 18 -6.21 -16.03 4.19
N TRP A 19 -7.03 -16.82 3.50
CA TRP A 19 -6.94 -17.07 2.07
C TRP A 19 -8.21 -16.58 1.36
N LEU A 20 -8.04 -15.73 0.36
CA LEU A 20 -9.14 -15.13 -0.40
C LEU A 20 -8.91 -15.37 -1.90
N GLU A 21 -9.93 -15.81 -2.61
CA GLU A 21 -9.89 -15.92 -4.08
C GLU A 21 -10.42 -14.63 -4.72
N PHE A 22 -9.92 -14.34 -5.93
CA PHE A 22 -10.46 -13.31 -6.81
C PHE A 22 -10.59 -13.83 -8.25
N SER A 23 -11.41 -13.19 -9.08
CA SER A 23 -11.67 -13.64 -10.44
C SER A 23 -10.74 -13.01 -11.49
N GLU A 24 -10.71 -13.59 -12.70
CA GLU A 24 -10.03 -12.99 -13.85
C GLU A 24 -10.65 -11.64 -14.23
N GLU A 25 -11.97 -11.51 -14.12
CA GLU A 25 -12.70 -10.28 -14.36
C GLU A 25 -12.31 -9.20 -13.34
N GLU A 26 -12.13 -9.57 -12.06
CA GLU A 26 -11.61 -8.66 -11.04
C GLU A 26 -10.19 -8.19 -11.41
N LYS A 27 -9.28 -9.09 -11.77
CA LYS A 27 -7.93 -8.70 -12.22
C LYS A 27 -7.98 -7.71 -13.38
N GLN A 28 -8.77 -7.99 -14.41
CA GLN A 28 -8.88 -7.11 -15.58
C GLN A 28 -9.48 -5.75 -15.21
N LYS A 29 -10.52 -5.73 -14.38
CA LYS A 29 -11.17 -4.51 -13.88
C LYS A 29 -10.17 -3.62 -13.15
N TYR A 30 -9.41 -4.16 -12.19
CA TYR A 30 -8.45 -3.36 -11.40
C TYR A 30 -7.20 -2.99 -12.20
N TRP A 31 -6.77 -3.81 -13.17
CA TRP A 31 -5.70 -3.45 -14.09
C TRP A 31 -6.04 -2.26 -15.02
N GLN A 32 -7.31 -2.17 -15.43
CA GLN A 32 -7.77 -1.04 -16.26
C GLN A 32 -7.87 0.26 -15.45
N ARG A 33 -8.26 0.19 -14.18
CA ARG A 33 -8.37 1.34 -13.27
C ARG A 33 -7.03 2.03 -12.96
N THR A 34 -5.93 1.31 -13.15
CA THR A 34 -4.57 1.76 -12.81
C THR A 34 -3.78 2.17 -14.06
N ALA A 35 -4.46 2.50 -15.16
CA ALA A 35 -3.80 2.94 -16.39
C ALA A 35 -3.02 4.25 -16.26
N GLU A 36 -3.41 5.13 -15.32
CA GLU A 36 -2.85 6.46 -15.15
C GLU A 36 -1.77 6.48 -14.06
N HIS A 37 -0.53 6.13 -14.42
CA HIS A 37 0.65 6.26 -13.55
C HIS A 37 1.85 6.68 -14.37
N SER A 38 2.83 7.32 -13.74
CA SER A 38 3.94 7.91 -14.51
C SER A 38 4.99 6.90 -14.97
N TYR A 39 5.00 5.68 -14.41
CA TYR A 39 5.88 4.58 -14.81
C TYR A 39 5.28 3.21 -14.47
N ASP A 40 5.79 2.16 -15.14
CA ASP A 40 5.24 0.80 -15.07
C ASP A 40 5.23 0.20 -13.66
N LEU A 41 6.28 0.42 -12.86
CA LEU A 41 6.30 -0.09 -11.49
C LEU A 41 5.27 0.62 -10.59
N ALA A 42 5.04 1.93 -10.76
CA ALA A 42 3.96 2.62 -10.03
C ALA A 42 2.60 2.06 -10.41
N ARG A 43 2.37 1.83 -11.71
CA ARG A 43 1.15 1.17 -12.20
C ARG A 43 0.96 -0.22 -11.60
N PHE A 44 2.00 -1.06 -11.62
CA PHE A 44 1.92 -2.41 -11.10
C PHE A 44 1.67 -2.44 -9.59
N ARG A 45 2.35 -1.58 -8.83
CA ARG A 45 2.10 -1.39 -7.40
C ARG A 45 0.67 -0.94 -7.12
N SER A 46 0.18 0.04 -7.88
CA SER A 46 -1.20 0.52 -7.81
C SER A 46 -2.20 -0.61 -8.08
N TYR A 47 -1.92 -1.44 -9.07
CA TYR A 47 -2.73 -2.62 -9.38
C TYR A 47 -2.80 -3.61 -8.21
N LEU A 48 -1.64 -3.99 -7.63
CA LEU A 48 -1.61 -4.88 -6.47
C LEU A 48 -2.36 -4.29 -5.28
N ASN A 49 -2.20 -2.99 -5.02
CA ASN A 49 -2.89 -2.28 -3.96
C ASN A 49 -4.40 -2.23 -4.16
N ASP A 50 -4.88 -1.91 -5.37
CA ASP A 50 -6.30 -1.78 -5.67
C ASP A 50 -7.01 -3.15 -5.62
N LEU A 51 -6.40 -4.17 -6.23
CA LEU A 51 -6.90 -5.55 -6.20
C LEU A 51 -6.97 -6.05 -4.74
N SER A 52 -5.86 -5.98 -4.01
CA SER A 52 -5.80 -6.49 -2.64
C SER A 52 -6.77 -5.78 -1.71
N ALA A 53 -6.88 -4.46 -1.81
CA ALA A 53 -7.78 -3.68 -0.97
C ALA A 53 -9.25 -4.03 -1.23
N HIS A 54 -9.66 -4.22 -2.50
CA HIS A 54 -11.04 -4.58 -2.80
C HIS A 54 -11.36 -6.04 -2.49
N THR A 55 -10.42 -6.97 -2.70
CA THR A 55 -10.59 -8.37 -2.27
C THR A 55 -10.75 -8.45 -0.76
N MET A 56 -9.90 -7.74 0.00
CA MET A 56 -10.01 -7.67 1.45
C MET A 56 -11.29 -6.96 1.91
N LEU A 57 -11.68 -5.86 1.24
CA LEU A 57 -12.91 -5.13 1.56
C LEU A 57 -14.13 -6.03 1.40
N ARG A 58 -14.20 -6.83 0.32
CA ARG A 58 -15.30 -7.78 0.10
C ARG A 58 -15.40 -8.79 1.25
N TRP A 59 -14.28 -9.38 1.65
CA TRP A 59 -14.25 -10.29 2.80
C TRP A 59 -14.70 -9.59 4.09
N LEU A 60 -14.19 -8.39 4.39
CA LEU A 60 -14.59 -7.62 5.57
C LEU A 60 -16.07 -7.19 5.56
N GLU A 61 -16.68 -7.01 4.38
CA GLU A 61 -18.10 -6.71 4.24
C GLU A 61 -19.00 -7.94 4.49
N GLU A 62 -18.45 -9.15 4.39
CA GLU A 62 -19.12 -10.41 4.72
C GLU A 62 -19.07 -10.70 6.24
N GLU A 63 -18.08 -10.13 6.94
CA GLU A 63 -17.96 -10.20 8.41
C GLU A 63 -19.02 -9.32 9.10
N GLU A 64 -19.59 -9.81 10.21
CA GLU A 64 -20.59 -9.08 11.01
C GLU A 64 -19.96 -7.98 11.89
N LEU A 65 -19.26 -7.03 11.26
CA LEU A 65 -18.58 -5.92 11.94
C LEU A 65 -19.57 -4.84 12.38
N GLU A 66 -19.36 -4.28 13.57
CA GLU A 66 -20.17 -3.17 14.10
C GLU A 66 -20.19 -1.92 13.21
N GLN A 67 -19.11 -1.72 12.43
CA GLN A 67 -18.89 -0.55 11.61
C GLN A 67 -18.46 -0.98 10.22
N LYS A 68 -19.07 -0.38 9.20
CA LYS A 68 -18.78 -0.72 7.81
C LYS A 68 -17.30 -0.41 7.47
N PRO A 69 -16.53 -1.38 6.95
CA PRO A 69 -15.18 -1.14 6.46
C PRO A 69 -15.21 -0.21 5.24
N ILE A 70 -14.26 0.72 5.15
CA ILE A 70 -14.09 1.60 3.99
C ILE A 70 -12.62 1.70 3.58
N ILE A 71 -12.34 1.64 2.28
CA ILE A 71 -11.02 2.02 1.77
C ILE A 71 -10.83 3.53 1.95
N HIS A 72 -9.68 3.93 2.48
CA HIS A 72 -9.33 5.31 2.75
C HIS A 72 -8.00 5.68 2.05
N PRO A 73 -7.92 6.84 1.37
CA PRO A 73 -9.04 7.72 0.98
C PRO A 73 -10.01 7.04 0.00
N SER A 74 -11.26 7.50 -0.07
CA SER A 74 -12.33 6.81 -0.82
C SER A 74 -12.34 7.09 -2.33
N THR A 75 -11.59 8.09 -2.81
CA THR A 75 -11.55 8.44 -4.24
C THR A 75 -10.33 7.83 -4.92
N LEU A 76 -10.53 7.28 -6.11
CA LEU A 76 -9.48 6.63 -6.88
C LEU A 76 -8.31 7.57 -7.20
N PHE A 77 -8.58 8.84 -7.52
CA PHE A 77 -7.53 9.83 -7.77
C PHE A 77 -6.62 10.03 -6.56
N LYS A 78 -7.20 10.10 -5.34
CA LYS A 78 -6.42 10.24 -4.11
C LYS A 78 -5.61 8.97 -3.81
N LEU A 79 -6.20 7.80 -4.05
CA LEU A 79 -5.50 6.51 -3.92
C LEU A 79 -4.33 6.41 -4.90
N ASN A 80 -4.54 6.71 -6.18
CA ASN A 80 -3.48 6.70 -7.19
C ASN A 80 -2.35 7.68 -6.82
N SER A 81 -2.67 8.85 -6.26
CA SER A 81 -1.64 9.79 -5.78
C SER A 81 -0.78 9.22 -4.65
N ILE A 82 -1.30 8.28 -3.85
CA ILE A 82 -0.54 7.56 -2.82
C ILE A 82 0.26 6.44 -3.47
N TRP A 83 -0.39 5.60 -4.28
CA TRP A 83 0.19 4.44 -4.94
C TRP A 83 1.24 4.76 -6.00
N GLU A 84 1.27 6.01 -6.48
CA GLU A 84 2.38 6.55 -7.28
C GLU A 84 3.71 6.52 -6.52
N PHE A 85 3.69 6.53 -5.19
CA PHE A 85 4.90 6.67 -4.37
C PHE A 85 5.07 5.58 -3.33
N VAL A 86 3.99 5.17 -2.66
CA VAL A 86 4.01 4.33 -1.47
C VAL A 86 3.23 3.04 -1.72
N ASN A 87 3.79 1.90 -1.33
CA ASN A 87 3.07 0.64 -1.36
C ASN A 87 2.13 0.54 -0.16
N GLY A 88 0.92 0.05 -0.37
CA GLY A 88 -0.06 -0.20 0.67
C GLY A 88 -1.31 0.67 0.57
N THR A 89 -2.38 0.18 1.18
CA THR A 89 -3.71 0.79 1.16
C THR A 89 -4.33 0.76 2.55
N THR A 90 -4.95 1.85 2.96
CA THR A 90 -5.66 1.92 4.23
C THR A 90 -7.11 1.43 4.09
N ILE A 91 -7.54 0.60 5.04
CA ILE A 91 -8.95 0.33 5.33
C ILE A 91 -9.27 0.86 6.73
N MET A 92 -10.35 1.63 6.85
CA MET A 92 -10.87 2.13 8.12
C MET A 92 -12.06 1.29 8.56
N ILE A 93 -12.08 0.92 9.85
CA ILE A 93 -13.21 0.28 10.52
C ILE A 93 -13.54 1.13 11.76
N GLY A 94 -14.39 2.13 11.56
CA GLY A 94 -14.58 3.27 12.46
C GLY A 94 -13.29 4.03 12.72
N THR A 95 -12.76 3.91 13.93
CA THR A 95 -11.50 4.57 14.34
C THR A 95 -10.27 3.70 14.10
N THR A 96 -10.44 2.40 13.91
CA THR A 96 -9.32 1.48 13.64
C THR A 96 -8.84 1.67 12.22
N LYS A 97 -7.55 1.95 12.06
CA LYS A 97 -6.86 2.04 10.78
C LYS A 97 -6.03 0.80 10.54
N ILE A 98 -6.30 0.11 9.44
CA ILE A 98 -5.58 -1.07 8.98
C ILE A 98 -4.87 -0.72 7.68
N VAL A 99 -3.57 -1.00 7.57
CA VAL A 99 -2.82 -0.83 6.31
C VAL A 99 -2.51 -2.20 5.73
N LEU A 100 -3.02 -2.47 4.53
CA LEU A 100 -2.69 -3.64 3.73
C LEU A 100 -1.45 -3.35 2.91
N ILE A 101 -0.45 -4.22 2.93
CA ILE A 101 0.78 -4.04 2.14
C ILE A 101 1.00 -5.30 1.30
N PRO A 102 0.60 -5.27 0.02
CA PRO A 102 0.71 -6.41 -0.86
C PRO A 102 2.09 -6.57 -1.47
N THR A 103 2.46 -7.83 -1.72
CA THR A 103 3.62 -8.25 -2.51
C THR A 103 3.24 -9.40 -3.44
N ASP A 104 3.86 -9.47 -4.61
CA ASP A 104 3.83 -10.62 -5.51
C ASP A 104 5.11 -11.48 -5.40
N ASP A 105 6.01 -11.16 -4.45
CA ASP A 105 7.21 -11.95 -4.18
C ASP A 105 6.93 -13.11 -3.21
N TYR A 106 6.67 -14.29 -3.78
CA TYR A 106 6.41 -15.54 -3.05
C TYR A 106 7.62 -16.10 -2.30
N ASN A 107 8.84 -15.61 -2.58
CA ASN A 107 10.07 -16.14 -1.97
C ASN A 107 10.56 -15.31 -0.79
N SER A 108 9.91 -14.17 -0.51
CA SER A 108 10.29 -13.31 0.59
C SER A 108 9.67 -13.82 1.89
N ASP A 109 10.51 -14.19 2.86
CA ASP A 109 10.09 -14.37 4.25
C ASP A 109 9.99 -13.04 5.01
N ASP A 110 10.33 -11.92 4.36
CA ASP A 110 10.31 -10.60 4.95
C ASP A 110 8.96 -9.90 4.71
N PHE A 111 8.47 -9.24 5.76
CA PHE A 111 7.42 -8.24 5.68
C PHE A 111 8.03 -6.84 5.61
N ILE A 112 7.82 -6.15 4.50
CA ILE A 112 8.44 -4.86 4.19
C ILE A 112 7.41 -3.73 4.34
N VAL A 113 7.55 -2.92 5.39
CA VAL A 113 6.65 -1.81 5.68
C VAL A 113 7.29 -0.48 5.29
N PRO A 114 6.71 0.30 4.35
CA PRO A 114 7.20 1.64 4.04
C PRO A 114 7.18 2.56 5.26
N ALA A 115 8.28 3.28 5.50
CA ALA A 115 8.40 4.22 6.61
C ALA A 115 7.32 5.31 6.60
N GLU A 116 6.75 5.65 5.45
CA GLU A 116 5.63 6.58 5.33
C GLU A 116 4.42 6.15 6.15
N TRP A 117 4.12 4.84 6.22
CA TRP A 117 3.02 4.33 7.02
C TRP A 117 3.34 4.22 8.51
N VAL A 118 4.57 4.47 8.94
CA VAL A 118 5.02 4.28 10.33
C VAL A 118 5.43 5.60 10.97
N ASP A 119 6.14 6.43 10.22
CA ASP A 119 6.86 7.60 10.71
C ASP A 119 6.18 8.93 10.37
N ILE A 120 5.02 8.90 9.69
CA ILE A 120 4.22 10.09 9.36
C ILE A 120 2.93 10.09 10.19
N VAL A 121 2.75 11.15 11.00
CA VAL A 121 1.51 11.35 11.76
C VAL A 121 0.32 11.46 10.81
N GLY A 122 -0.73 10.69 11.10
CA GLY A 122 -1.95 10.62 10.28
C GLY A 122 -1.89 9.55 9.20
N TRP A 123 -0.71 9.00 8.92
CA TRP A 123 -0.53 7.80 8.09
C TRP A 123 -0.36 6.54 8.94
N ASP A 124 0.20 6.68 10.14
CA ASP A 124 0.30 5.62 11.13
C ASP A 124 -1.02 4.87 11.36
N ALA A 125 -0.92 3.55 11.45
CA ALA A 125 -2.04 2.62 11.52
C ALA A 125 -2.00 1.81 12.82
N ASP A 126 -3.14 1.27 13.21
CA ASP A 126 -3.22 0.39 14.38
C ASP A 126 -2.65 -0.99 14.03
N TYR A 127 -2.95 -1.46 12.81
CA TYR A 127 -2.51 -2.77 12.31
C TYR A 127 -1.97 -2.67 10.89
N TYR A 128 -0.96 -3.50 10.61
CA TYR A 128 -0.30 -3.61 9.32
C TYR A 128 -0.35 -5.07 8.89
N LEU A 129 -0.95 -5.33 7.73
CA LEU A 129 -1.19 -6.68 7.22
C LEU A 129 -0.19 -6.99 6.11
N SER A 130 0.50 -8.11 6.26
CA SER A 130 1.34 -8.71 5.23
C SER A 130 0.45 -9.48 4.26
N VAL A 131 0.39 -8.99 3.02
CA VAL A 131 -0.48 -9.53 1.99
C VAL A 131 0.36 -10.08 0.85
N GLU A 132 0.14 -11.35 0.50
CA GLU A 132 0.77 -12.00 -0.64
C GLU A 132 -0.27 -12.24 -1.72
N VAL A 133 0.06 -11.90 -2.96
CA VAL A 133 -0.86 -11.94 -4.09
C VAL A 133 -0.34 -12.90 -5.15
N ASN A 134 -1.09 -13.96 -5.42
CA ASN A 134 -0.84 -14.85 -6.54
C ASN A 134 -1.73 -14.52 -7.73
N LEU A 135 -1.17 -13.74 -8.66
CA LEU A 135 -1.87 -13.34 -9.88
C LEU A 135 -2.07 -14.48 -10.89
N ARG A 136 -1.31 -15.57 -10.76
CA ARG A 136 -1.39 -16.73 -11.66
C ARG A 136 -2.52 -17.68 -11.25
N ASP A 137 -2.60 -17.96 -9.96
CA ASP A 137 -3.55 -18.91 -9.37
C ASP A 137 -4.75 -18.19 -8.72
N ASN A 138 -4.81 -16.86 -8.84
CA ASN A 138 -5.93 -16.00 -8.48
C ASN A 138 -6.36 -16.01 -7.02
N TRP A 139 -5.37 -15.96 -6.13
CA TRP A 139 -5.61 -15.87 -4.70
C TRP A 139 -4.76 -14.79 -4.05
N LEU A 140 -5.24 -14.33 -2.91
CA LEU A 140 -4.56 -13.47 -1.97
C LEU A 140 -4.47 -14.20 -0.63
N ARG A 141 -3.34 -14.04 0.05
CA ARG A 141 -3.09 -14.57 1.37
C ARG A 141 -2.70 -13.45 2.32
N VAL A 142 -3.38 -13.35 3.46
CA VAL A 142 -2.89 -12.54 4.58
C VAL A 142 -2.01 -13.44 5.43
N ARG A 143 -0.70 -13.20 5.38
CA ARG A 143 0.29 -14.01 6.09
C ARG A 143 0.29 -13.75 7.60
N GLY A 144 -0.26 -12.61 8.01
CA GLY A 144 -0.37 -12.18 9.40
C GLY A 144 -0.39 -10.67 9.49
N TYR A 145 -0.43 -10.18 10.73
CA TYR A 145 -0.41 -8.76 11.04
C TYR A 145 0.66 -8.42 12.07
N THR A 146 0.97 -7.13 12.16
CA THR A 146 1.79 -6.54 13.21
C THR A 146 1.22 -5.18 13.62
N THR A 147 1.69 -4.64 14.74
CA THR A 147 1.30 -3.32 15.25
C THR A 147 2.38 -2.27 15.01
N HIS A 148 2.00 -1.00 15.18
CA HIS A 148 2.95 0.11 15.08
C HIS A 148 4.11 -0.02 16.07
N GLU A 149 3.83 -0.39 17.32
CA GLU A 149 4.83 -0.64 18.35
C GLU A 149 5.80 -1.75 17.95
N GLN A 150 5.29 -2.89 17.47
CA GLN A 150 6.13 -3.99 17.02
C GLN A 150 7.07 -3.56 15.88
N ILE A 151 6.55 -2.90 14.84
CA ILE A 151 7.39 -2.40 13.74
C ILE A 151 8.53 -1.51 14.26
N ARG A 152 8.24 -0.62 15.22
CA ARG A 152 9.22 0.33 15.76
C ARG A 152 10.25 -0.32 16.68
N ASN A 153 9.88 -1.39 17.38
CA ASN A 153 10.74 -2.03 18.38
C ASN A 153 11.57 -3.18 17.82
N ILE A 154 11.00 -3.99 16.93
CA ILE A 154 11.66 -5.19 16.39
C ILE A 154 11.97 -5.10 14.89
N GLY A 155 11.29 -4.22 14.16
CA GLY A 155 11.54 -4.02 12.73
C GLY A 155 12.92 -3.42 12.45
N LYS A 156 13.65 -4.00 11.51
CA LYS A 156 14.94 -3.49 11.06
C LYS A 156 14.74 -2.43 10.00
N MET A 157 15.12 -1.18 10.30
CA MET A 157 15.08 -0.10 9.30
C MET A 157 16.17 -0.28 8.23
N ASP A 158 15.75 -0.47 6.99
CA ASP A 158 16.57 -0.25 5.81
C ASP A 158 16.52 1.24 5.44
N ILE A 159 17.58 1.96 5.79
CA ILE A 159 17.70 3.40 5.56
C ILE A 159 17.74 3.78 4.07
N TRP A 160 18.19 2.87 3.21
CA TRP A 160 18.35 3.14 1.78
C TRP A 160 17.01 3.06 1.08
N HIS A 161 16.22 2.04 1.41
CA HIS A 161 14.88 1.85 0.86
C HIS A 161 13.78 2.49 1.70
N ARG A 162 14.11 3.04 2.87
CA ARG A 162 13.17 3.63 3.84
C ARG A 162 12.04 2.69 4.21
N ASN A 163 12.39 1.43 4.49
CA ASN A 163 11.42 0.42 4.87
C ASN A 163 11.83 -0.19 6.22
N TYR A 164 10.84 -0.51 7.04
CA TYR A 164 11.03 -1.46 8.12
C TYR A 164 10.88 -2.86 7.56
N ILE A 165 11.78 -3.75 7.97
CA ILE A 165 11.79 -5.16 7.57
C ILE A 165 11.58 -5.99 8.83
N LEU A 166 10.52 -6.81 8.81
CA LEU A 166 10.21 -7.79 9.86
C LEU A 166 10.29 -9.19 9.26
N SER A 167 10.67 -10.19 10.08
CA SER A 167 10.53 -11.58 9.66
C SER A 167 9.06 -11.98 9.67
N GLN A 168 8.67 -12.93 8.83
CA GLN A 168 7.36 -13.59 8.92
C GLN A 168 7.10 -14.16 10.32
N ASP A 169 8.15 -14.66 10.99
CA ASP A 169 8.05 -15.21 12.35
C ASP A 169 7.69 -14.16 13.41
N ASP A 170 7.86 -12.87 13.09
CA ASP A 170 7.50 -11.76 13.97
C ASP A 170 6.02 -11.36 13.83
N LEU A 171 5.30 -11.92 12.84
CA LEU A 171 3.90 -11.60 12.60
C LEU A 171 2.96 -12.47 13.42
N ILE A 172 1.83 -11.89 13.80
CA ILE A 172 0.71 -12.63 14.40
C ILE A 172 -0.16 -13.13 13.24
N GLU A 173 -0.19 -14.44 13.01
CA GLU A 173 -0.92 -15.02 11.87
C GLU A 173 -2.44 -14.92 12.02
N ASP A 174 -2.95 -15.23 13.22
CA ASP A 174 -4.39 -15.33 13.48
C ASP A 174 -5.03 -13.94 13.62
N LEU A 175 -5.76 -13.52 12.58
CA LEU A 175 -6.49 -12.25 12.56
C LEU A 175 -7.59 -12.19 13.63
N ASN A 176 -8.06 -13.30 14.19
CA ASN A 176 -9.03 -13.26 15.30
C ASN A 176 -8.44 -12.60 16.55
N ILE A 177 -7.13 -12.75 16.76
CA ILE A 177 -6.43 -12.07 17.86
C ILE A 177 -6.48 -10.55 17.67
N MET A 178 -6.33 -10.08 16.41
CA MET A 178 -6.48 -8.67 16.05
C MET A 178 -7.88 -8.15 16.41
N TRP A 179 -8.92 -8.92 16.10
CA TRP A 179 -10.30 -8.54 16.38
C TRP A 179 -10.58 -8.44 17.89
N VAL A 180 -10.11 -9.42 18.66
CA VAL A 180 -10.22 -9.38 20.13
C VAL A 180 -9.47 -8.18 20.71
N ALA A 181 -8.25 -7.91 20.25
CA ALA A 181 -7.47 -6.75 20.70
C ALA A 181 -8.18 -5.42 20.38
N ARG A 182 -8.80 -5.33 19.20
CA ARG A 182 -9.61 -4.17 18.77
C ARG A 182 -10.82 -3.96 19.69
N GLU A 183 -11.58 -5.00 20.01
CA GLU A 183 -12.74 -4.90 20.92
C GLU A 183 -12.33 -4.41 22.32
N LEU A 184 -11.16 -4.83 22.79
CA LEU A 184 -10.59 -4.41 24.06
C LEU A 184 -9.96 -3.01 24.01
N SER A 185 -10.00 -2.32 22.86
CA SER A 185 -9.39 -1.00 22.63
C SER A 185 -7.89 -0.96 22.97
N ILE A 186 -7.19 -2.06 22.75
CA ILE A 186 -5.73 -2.13 22.91
C ILE A 186 -5.12 -1.40 21.71
N SER A 187 -4.56 -0.21 21.93
CA SER A 187 -3.84 0.54 20.92
C SER A 187 -2.35 0.52 21.23
N GLU A 188 -1.59 -0.08 20.33
CA GLU A 188 -0.12 -0.19 20.40
C GLU A 188 0.53 0.87 19.48
N LYS A 189 -0.01 2.09 19.45
CA LYS A 189 0.56 3.21 18.69
C LYS A 189 1.57 3.97 19.53
N LEU A 190 2.81 4.01 19.06
CA LEU A 190 3.85 4.85 19.66
C LEU A 190 3.80 6.27 19.09
N PRO A 191 4.32 7.28 19.82
CA PRO A 191 4.41 8.64 19.31
C PRO A 191 5.23 8.72 18.01
N VAL A 192 4.64 9.33 16.99
CA VAL A 192 5.23 9.47 15.65
C VAL A 192 5.77 10.90 15.44
N PHE A 193 6.70 11.06 14.50
CA PHE A 193 7.22 12.37 14.11
C PHE A 193 6.08 13.28 13.66
N LYS A 194 5.83 14.33 14.44
CA LYS A 194 4.88 15.38 14.07
C LYS A 194 5.52 16.22 12.98
N VAL A 195 5.13 15.93 11.74
CA VAL A 195 5.47 16.72 10.57
C VAL A 195 5.15 18.19 10.84
N SER A 196 6.14 19.08 10.71
CA SER A 196 5.90 20.52 10.75
C SER A 196 4.92 20.89 9.64
N SER A 197 3.80 21.48 10.02
CA SER A 197 2.66 21.81 9.15
C SER A 197 2.92 22.90 8.10
N CYS A 198 4.18 23.26 7.85
CA CYS A 198 4.52 24.38 6.98
C CYS A 198 5.62 24.00 5.99
N LEU A 199 5.24 23.30 4.92
CA LEU A 199 5.84 23.62 3.62
C LEU A 199 5.26 24.96 3.20
N THR A 200 6.11 25.96 2.95
CA THR A 200 5.60 27.19 2.32
C THR A 200 5.20 26.86 0.87
N GLU A 201 4.12 27.47 0.40
CA GLU A 201 3.59 27.28 -0.96
C GLU A 201 4.64 27.51 -2.07
N ARG A 202 5.64 28.35 -1.79
CA ARG A 202 6.75 28.61 -2.71
C ARG A 202 7.79 27.49 -2.73
N LEU A 203 8.04 26.84 -1.59
CA LEU A 203 8.90 25.67 -1.51
C LEU A 203 8.25 24.47 -2.21
N SER A 204 6.94 24.26 -2.04
CA SER A 204 6.22 23.15 -2.67
C SER A 204 6.26 23.22 -4.20
N LEU A 205 5.95 24.37 -4.80
CA LEU A 205 5.95 24.53 -6.27
C LEU A 205 7.36 24.40 -6.88
N THR A 206 8.37 24.95 -6.21
CA THR A 206 9.76 24.86 -6.68
C THR A 206 10.24 23.41 -6.64
N LEU A 207 9.93 22.69 -5.55
CA LEU A 207 10.27 21.28 -5.40
C LEU A 207 9.53 20.43 -6.43
N ILE A 208 8.22 20.63 -6.62
CA ILE A 208 7.42 19.90 -7.63
C ILE A 208 8.04 20.04 -9.03
N ASN A 209 8.38 21.26 -9.44
CA ASN A 209 8.99 21.50 -10.76
C ASN A 209 10.36 20.82 -10.91
N GLN A 210 11.16 20.76 -9.84
CA GLN A 210 12.45 20.07 -9.84
C GLN A 210 12.30 18.54 -9.84
N LEU A 211 11.31 18.03 -9.12
CA LEU A 211 11.05 16.60 -8.94
C LEU A 211 10.40 15.98 -10.18
N ALA A 212 9.40 16.67 -10.76
CA ALA A 212 8.68 16.20 -11.94
C ALA A 212 9.56 16.07 -13.19
N THR A 213 10.63 16.86 -13.28
CA THR A 213 11.46 16.95 -14.49
C THR A 213 12.62 15.96 -14.54
N LYS A 214 12.94 15.25 -13.46
CA LYS A 214 14.23 14.57 -13.37
C LYS A 214 14.21 13.07 -13.06
N TYR A 215 13.43 12.56 -12.11
CA TYR A 215 13.55 11.14 -11.71
C TYR A 215 12.31 10.58 -10.98
N SER A 216 11.20 10.29 -11.68
CA SER A 216 9.94 9.80 -11.08
C SER A 216 10.12 8.60 -10.13
N TYR A 217 10.93 7.62 -10.51
CA TYR A 217 11.20 6.41 -9.72
C TYR A 217 11.98 6.66 -8.42
N PHE A 218 12.86 7.67 -8.38
CA PHE A 218 13.80 7.87 -7.27
C PHE A 218 13.40 8.99 -6.31
N LEU A 219 12.22 9.60 -6.50
CA LEU A 219 11.74 10.74 -5.70
C LEU A 219 11.80 10.49 -4.19
N ARG A 220 11.42 9.27 -3.80
CA ARG A 220 11.46 8.78 -2.42
C ARG A 220 12.86 8.78 -1.80
N PHE A 221 13.92 8.72 -2.62
CA PHE A 221 15.31 8.51 -2.18
C PHE A 221 16.19 9.75 -2.31
N ILE A 222 15.84 10.70 -3.19
CA ILE A 222 16.68 11.89 -3.47
C ILE A 222 16.48 13.05 -2.48
N THR A 223 15.42 13.02 -1.67
CA THR A 223 15.06 14.07 -0.70
C THR A 223 15.26 13.56 0.72
N LEU A 224 15.53 14.41 1.72
CA LEU A 224 15.54 13.99 3.12
C LEU A 224 14.16 13.45 3.53
N PHE A 225 14.11 12.43 4.39
CA PHE A 225 12.83 11.83 4.78
C PHE A 225 11.89 12.84 5.43
N ALA A 226 12.40 13.80 6.21
CA ALA A 226 11.57 14.86 6.78
C ALA A 226 10.85 15.69 5.70
N ASP A 227 11.55 16.13 4.67
CA ASP A 227 10.96 16.91 3.57
C ASP A 227 9.96 16.08 2.76
N TRP A 228 10.32 14.82 2.49
CA TRP A 228 9.46 13.84 1.84
C TRP A 228 8.18 13.56 2.64
N ALA A 229 8.31 13.37 3.95
CA ALA A 229 7.20 13.13 4.85
C ALA A 229 6.23 14.33 4.85
N VAL A 230 6.74 15.56 4.86
CA VAL A 230 5.89 16.74 4.74
C VAL A 230 5.16 16.74 3.41
N PHE A 231 5.85 16.39 2.31
CA PHE A 231 5.24 16.36 1.00
C PHE A 231 4.12 15.31 0.89
N ILE A 232 4.37 14.09 1.34
CA ILE A 232 3.43 12.97 1.27
C ILE A 232 2.22 13.18 2.20
N ALA A 233 2.44 13.76 3.38
CA ALA A 233 1.38 14.03 4.35
C ALA A 233 0.33 15.06 3.85
N HIS A 234 0.71 15.99 2.96
CA HIS A 234 -0.19 17.00 2.42
C HIS A 234 -0.84 16.53 1.12
N ASP A 235 -2.13 16.18 1.20
CA ASP A 235 -2.97 15.71 0.09
C ASP A 235 -2.81 16.52 -1.20
N ASP A 236 -2.93 17.85 -1.13
CA ASP A 236 -2.88 18.72 -2.31
C ASP A 236 -1.51 18.70 -2.97
N SER A 237 -0.43 18.71 -2.16
CA SER A 237 0.94 18.66 -2.68
C SER A 237 1.19 17.34 -3.40
N ARG A 238 0.87 16.22 -2.75
CA ARG A 238 1.01 14.87 -3.31
C ARG A 238 0.24 14.70 -4.61
N GLN A 239 -1.02 15.17 -4.65
CA GLN A 239 -1.87 15.11 -5.83
C GLN A 239 -1.33 15.96 -6.99
N LEU A 240 -0.82 17.16 -6.72
CA LEU A 240 -0.22 18.02 -7.74
C LEU A 240 1.03 17.39 -8.37
N LEU A 241 1.91 16.77 -7.57
CA LEU A 241 3.08 16.08 -8.11
C LEU A 241 2.70 14.83 -8.90
N TYR A 242 1.77 14.01 -8.38
CA TYR A 242 1.23 12.87 -9.12
C TYR A 242 0.72 13.29 -10.51
N GLN A 243 -0.12 14.33 -10.56
CA GLN A 243 -0.65 14.85 -11.82
C GLN A 243 0.47 15.34 -12.75
N SER A 244 1.44 16.08 -12.22
CA SER A 244 2.58 16.60 -13.01
C SER A 244 3.43 15.48 -13.60
N LEU A 245 3.67 14.40 -12.85
CA LEU A 245 4.41 13.22 -13.30
C LEU A 245 3.64 12.45 -14.37
N VAL A 246 2.34 12.21 -14.17
CA VAL A 246 1.49 11.52 -15.16
C VAL A 246 1.45 12.30 -16.47
N THR A 247 1.26 13.62 -16.42
CA THR A 247 1.27 14.47 -17.62
C THR A 247 2.63 14.44 -18.32
N SER A 248 3.73 14.56 -17.58
CA SER A 248 5.08 14.53 -18.17
C SER A 248 5.40 13.17 -18.81
N ALA A 249 4.92 12.07 -18.23
CA ALA A 249 5.10 10.73 -18.78
C ALA A 249 4.31 10.55 -20.09
N GLN A 250 3.08 11.07 -20.16
CA GLN A 250 2.26 11.04 -21.38
C GLN A 250 2.89 11.83 -22.52
N ASP A 251 3.48 13.00 -22.22
CA ASP A 251 4.17 13.84 -23.22
C ASP A 251 5.48 13.21 -23.74
N SER A 252 6.07 12.29 -22.97
CA SER A 252 7.33 11.61 -23.34
C SER A 252 7.15 10.37 -24.24
N VAL A 253 5.91 9.92 -24.48
CA VAL A 253 5.62 8.83 -25.43
C VAL A 253 5.68 9.39 -26.85
N PRO A 254 6.61 8.95 -27.73
CA PRO A 254 6.70 9.49 -29.07
C PRO A 254 5.41 9.19 -29.86
N HIS A 255 4.78 10.24 -30.38
CA HIS A 255 3.74 10.13 -31.41
C HIS A 255 4.27 9.18 -32.52
N LYS A 256 3.58 8.05 -32.74
CA LYS A 256 3.83 7.21 -33.91
C LYS A 256 3.78 8.11 -35.16
N PRO A 257 4.75 8.02 -36.10
CA PRO A 257 4.64 8.75 -37.34
C PRO A 257 3.40 8.23 -38.07
N GLU A 258 2.46 9.13 -38.36
CA GLU A 258 1.37 8.88 -39.30
C GLU A 258 2.00 8.40 -40.61
N THR A 259 1.76 7.13 -40.95
CA THR A 259 1.95 6.63 -42.31
C THR A 259 1.06 7.44 -43.23
N ARG A 260 1.67 8.43 -43.91
CA ARG A 260 1.07 9.06 -45.08
C ARG A 260 1.04 8.06 -46.22
N CYS A 261 -0.17 7.74 -46.70
CA CYS A 261 -0.41 7.17 -48.02
C CYS A 261 0.05 8.11 -49.13
#